data_AF-A0A847LRL3-F1
#
_entry.id   AF-A0A847LRL3-F1
#
_cell.length_a   1.000
_cell.length_b   1.000
_cell.length_c   1.000
_cell.angle_alpha   90.00
_cell.angle_beta   90.00
_cell.angle_gamma   90.00
#
_symmetry.space_group_name_H-M   'P 1'
#
loop_
_entity.id
_entity.type
_entity.pdbx_description
1 polymer ?
#
loop_
_entity_poly.entity_id
_entity_poly.type
_entity_poly.pdbx_seq_one_letter_code
_entity_poly.pdbx_strand_id
1 'polypeptide(L)'
;DLHQLLEQTKGTGVDVYTHGEMLPAHYYPFFRKYDNLAGNYGNAWWKQIEEFEQFHGPILFTTNCIVPPRSDEVKSRIYTTGSVGYPGCEHIEADARGKKDFSKIIELAKSLPPPAQLESGSIIGGFAHNQVIELADRIVEAVKSGAIKKFFVMAGCDGRMKSREYYTEFAKKLPEDTVILTAGCAKYRYNKLDLGEINGIPRVLDAGQCNDSYSLAIIAVKLKEIFGLDDLNKLPITFNIAWYEQKAVIVLLSLLYLGVKNIHLGPTLPGFLSQNVAKVLVEQFGIATIDTVYNDINLFLNK
;
A
#
# COMPACT_ATOMS: atom_id res chain seq x y z
N ASP A 1 2.41 -5.87 17.60
CA ASP A 1 3.14 -4.63 17.90
C ASP A 1 2.22 -3.45 18.12
N LEU A 2 1.54 -2.92 17.10
CA LEU A 2 0.65 -1.75 17.26
C LEU A 2 -0.36 -1.89 18.41
N HIS A 3 -1.04 -3.05 18.51
CA HIS A 3 -1.96 -3.30 19.63
C HIS A 3 -1.28 -3.14 21.00
N GLN A 4 -0.11 -3.75 21.20
CA GLN A 4 0.61 -3.66 22.46
C GLN A 4 1.14 -2.23 22.70
N LEU A 5 1.51 -1.50 21.65
CA LEU A 5 1.92 -0.10 21.74
C LEU A 5 0.74 0.78 22.18
N LEU A 6 -0.41 0.66 21.54
CA LEU A 6 -1.63 1.42 21.87
C LEU A 6 -2.14 1.15 23.29
N GLU A 7 -2.10 -0.11 23.74
CA GLU A 7 -2.46 -0.45 25.12
C GLU A 7 -1.48 0.16 26.14
N GLN A 8 -0.17 0.22 25.82
CA GLN A 8 0.84 0.79 26.72
C GLN A 8 0.89 2.33 26.70
N THR A 9 0.51 2.98 25.59
CA THR A 9 0.44 4.45 25.49
C THR A 9 -0.90 5.01 25.96
N LYS A 10 -1.90 4.16 26.24
CA LYS A 10 -3.21 4.61 26.71
C LYS A 10 -3.10 5.37 28.04
N GLY A 11 -3.58 6.61 28.04
CA GLY A 11 -3.59 7.47 29.23
C GLY A 11 -2.23 8.06 29.61
N THR A 12 -1.19 7.91 28.77
CA THR A 12 0.15 8.44 29.07
C THR A 12 0.39 9.85 28.54
N GLY A 13 -0.55 10.39 27.75
CA GLY A 13 -0.40 11.65 27.02
C GLY A 13 0.45 11.56 25.75
N VAL A 14 0.81 10.34 25.31
CA VAL A 14 1.57 10.10 24.08
C VAL A 14 0.64 9.56 22.98
N ASP A 15 0.57 10.31 21.88
CA ASP A 15 -0.14 9.90 20.67
C ASP A 15 0.68 8.92 19.82
N VAL A 16 -0.02 8.09 19.08
CA VAL A 16 0.54 7.09 18.16
C VAL A 16 0.15 7.44 16.74
N TYR A 17 1.15 7.54 15.86
CA TYR A 17 0.96 7.72 14.42
C TYR A 17 1.42 6.48 13.66
N THR A 18 0.75 6.17 12.56
CA THR A 18 1.20 5.15 11.60
C THR A 18 2.09 5.80 10.53
N HIS A 19 2.96 5.00 9.90
CA HIS A 19 3.77 5.40 8.76
C HIS A 19 3.78 4.29 7.70
N GLY A 20 3.82 4.66 6.42
CA GLY A 20 3.97 3.73 5.31
C GLY A 20 2.96 2.58 5.32
N GLU A 21 3.44 1.34 5.39
CA GLU A 21 2.60 0.13 5.39
C GLU A 21 1.75 -0.05 6.66
N MET A 22 1.88 0.81 7.67
CA MET A 22 1.01 0.80 8.85
C MET A 22 -0.27 1.62 8.67
N LEU A 23 -0.40 2.44 7.61
CA LEU A 23 -1.63 3.19 7.31
C LEU A 23 -2.91 2.34 7.41
N PRO A 24 -2.96 1.09 6.90
CA PRO A 24 -4.18 0.28 6.95
C PRO A 24 -4.65 -0.11 8.35
N ALA A 25 -3.84 0.08 9.40
CA ALA A 25 -4.29 -0.14 10.77
C ALA A 25 -5.53 0.69 11.13
N HIS A 26 -5.66 1.89 10.55
CA HIS A 26 -6.82 2.77 10.72
C HIS A 26 -8.12 2.17 10.16
N TYR A 27 -8.03 1.15 9.29
CA TYR A 27 -9.19 0.55 8.64
C TYR A 27 -9.84 -0.54 9.50
N TYR A 28 -9.14 -1.05 10.50
CA TYR A 28 -9.64 -2.12 11.36
C TYR A 28 -10.55 -1.54 12.46
N PRO A 29 -11.82 -1.99 12.56
CA PRO A 29 -12.74 -1.50 13.60
C PRO A 29 -12.20 -1.65 15.03
N PHE A 30 -11.40 -2.70 15.29
CA PHE A 30 -10.80 -2.96 16.60
C PHE A 30 -9.92 -1.81 17.10
N PHE A 31 -9.21 -1.09 16.23
CA PHE A 31 -8.32 0.00 16.64
C PHE A 31 -9.05 1.33 16.85
N ARG A 32 -10.32 1.45 16.41
CA ARG A 32 -11.13 2.68 16.63
C ARG A 32 -11.42 2.96 18.10
N LYS A 33 -11.22 1.99 18.99
CA LYS A 33 -11.39 2.15 20.45
C LYS A 33 -10.25 2.92 21.14
N TYR A 34 -9.17 3.26 20.40
CA TYR A 34 -8.02 3.99 20.94
C TYR A 34 -8.00 5.43 20.42
N ASP A 35 -8.36 6.37 21.28
CA ASP A 35 -8.40 7.80 20.91
C ASP A 35 -7.00 8.40 20.65
N ASN A 36 -5.95 7.72 21.12
CA ASN A 36 -4.56 8.12 20.92
C ASN A 36 -3.92 7.54 19.64
N LEU A 37 -4.69 6.87 18.78
CA LEU A 37 -4.26 6.56 17.40
C LEU A 37 -4.58 7.77 16.50
N ALA A 38 -3.65 8.73 16.45
CA ALA A 38 -3.92 10.08 15.96
C ALA A 38 -4.05 10.20 14.43
N GLY A 39 -3.32 9.39 13.66
CA GLY A 39 -3.38 9.44 12.20
C GLY A 39 -2.24 8.72 11.49
N ASN A 40 -2.10 8.97 10.19
CA ASN A 40 -0.94 8.53 9.41
C ASN A 40 -0.06 9.71 9.06
N TYR A 41 1.24 9.58 9.31
CA TYR A 41 2.21 10.63 9.07
C TYR A 41 3.06 10.31 7.82
N GLY A 42 3.24 11.29 6.93
CA GLY A 42 4.14 11.18 5.78
C GLY A 42 3.61 10.32 4.61
N ASN A 43 4.53 9.66 3.90
CA ASN A 43 4.29 8.94 2.66
C ASN A 43 4.89 7.51 2.70
N ALA A 44 5.30 6.99 1.54
CA ALA A 44 5.97 5.70 1.42
C ALA A 44 7.36 5.71 2.08
N TRP A 45 7.81 4.51 2.44
CA TRP A 45 9.05 4.24 3.15
C TRP A 45 10.29 4.98 2.64
N TRP A 46 10.41 5.29 1.34
CA TRP A 46 11.63 5.86 0.79
C TRP A 46 11.85 7.34 1.15
N LYS A 47 10.81 8.06 1.59
CA LYS A 47 10.86 9.45 2.08
C LYS A 47 11.14 9.57 3.59
N GLN A 48 11.37 8.43 4.25
CA GLN A 48 11.50 8.41 5.70
C GLN A 48 12.68 9.23 6.25
N ILE A 49 13.71 9.49 5.45
CA ILE A 49 14.85 10.29 5.90
C ILE A 49 14.37 11.70 6.23
N GLU A 50 13.65 12.33 5.32
CA GLU A 50 13.13 13.69 5.50
C GLU A 50 11.95 13.70 6.50
N GLU A 51 11.06 12.71 6.42
CA GLU A 51 9.85 12.67 7.26
C GLU A 51 10.16 12.38 8.73
N PHE A 52 11.11 11.50 9.03
CA PHE A 52 11.44 11.15 10.42
C PHE A 52 12.20 12.27 11.14
N GLU A 53 12.99 13.08 10.43
CA GLU A 53 13.54 14.32 10.99
C GLU A 53 12.42 15.23 11.50
N GLN A 54 11.37 15.43 10.70
CA GLN A 54 10.23 16.29 11.04
C GLN A 54 9.25 15.67 12.05
N PHE A 55 9.25 14.35 12.21
CA PHE A 55 8.37 13.68 13.17
C PHE A 55 8.76 13.96 14.63
N HIS A 56 10.03 14.31 14.88
CA HIS A 56 10.65 14.58 16.19
C HIS A 56 10.61 13.43 17.21
N GLY A 57 9.49 12.71 17.35
CA GLY A 57 9.30 11.62 18.29
C GLY A 57 10.02 10.31 17.92
N PRO A 58 9.91 9.27 18.76
CA PRO A 58 10.52 7.97 18.51
C PRO A 58 9.87 7.24 17.33
N ILE A 59 10.67 6.48 16.58
CA ILE A 59 10.20 5.67 15.44
C ILE A 59 10.36 4.18 15.78
N LEU A 60 9.27 3.42 15.69
CA LEU A 60 9.28 1.97 15.86
C LEU A 60 9.16 1.26 14.50
N PHE A 61 10.20 0.55 14.10
CA PHE A 61 10.14 -0.36 12.96
C PHE A 61 9.74 -1.78 13.39
N THR A 62 8.57 -2.21 12.93
CA THR A 62 8.06 -3.57 13.13
C THR A 62 8.49 -4.54 12.02
N THR A 63 8.71 -4.02 10.80
CA THR A 63 9.17 -4.75 9.61
C THR A 63 10.06 -3.86 8.73
N ASN A 64 10.48 -4.37 7.58
CA ASN A 64 11.00 -3.52 6.50
C ASN A 64 9.98 -2.43 6.12
N CYS A 65 10.39 -1.27 5.59
CA CYS A 65 11.72 -0.93 5.07
C CYS A 65 12.40 0.15 5.92
N ILE A 66 13.51 -0.20 6.57
CA ILE A 66 14.40 0.77 7.22
C ILE A 66 15.46 1.26 6.22
N VAL A 67 15.64 2.57 6.16
CA VAL A 67 16.68 3.23 5.36
C VAL A 67 17.75 3.72 6.32
N PRO A 68 19.05 3.62 5.97
CA PRO A 68 20.11 4.20 6.79
C PRO A 68 19.79 5.64 7.21
N PRO A 69 19.61 5.93 8.51
CA PRO A 69 19.35 7.29 8.98
C PRO A 69 20.55 8.19 8.69
N ARG A 70 20.30 9.46 8.32
CA ARG A 70 21.36 10.42 7.97
C ARG A 70 22.03 11.07 9.18
N SER A 71 21.34 11.15 10.31
CA SER A 71 21.84 11.81 11.52
C SER A 71 21.84 10.85 12.72
N ASP A 72 22.80 11.07 13.62
CA ASP A 72 22.84 10.35 14.89
C ASP A 72 21.65 10.71 15.78
N GLU A 73 21.10 11.91 15.64
CA GLU A 73 19.87 12.35 16.32
C GLU A 73 18.70 11.44 15.95
N VAL A 74 18.35 11.31 14.67
CA VAL A 74 17.24 10.44 14.23
C VAL A 74 17.53 8.99 14.62
N LYS A 75 18.76 8.53 14.44
CA LYS A 75 19.19 7.18 14.80
C LYS A 75 18.96 6.89 16.29
N SER A 76 19.23 7.84 17.18
CA SER A 76 19.11 7.67 18.64
C SER A 76 17.68 7.43 19.12
N ARG A 77 16.67 7.79 18.30
CA ARG A 77 15.24 7.61 18.59
C ARG A 77 14.56 6.58 17.66
N ILE A 78 15.35 5.80 16.92
CA ILE A 78 14.86 4.64 16.18
C ILE A 78 14.92 3.40 17.08
N TYR A 79 13.77 2.73 17.17
CA TYR A 79 13.59 1.43 17.79
C TYR A 79 13.27 0.40 16.70
N THR A 80 13.84 -0.78 16.86
CA THR A 80 13.58 -1.93 16.00
C THR A 80 12.96 -3.05 16.81
N THR A 81 12.20 -3.93 16.18
CA THR A 81 11.66 -5.13 16.83
C THR A 81 11.38 -6.22 15.79
N GLY A 82 11.09 -7.44 16.25
CA GLY A 82 10.85 -8.57 15.35
C GLY A 82 12.10 -8.88 14.53
N SER A 83 11.95 -9.05 13.22
CA SER A 83 13.07 -9.36 12.32
C SER A 83 13.87 -8.13 11.86
N VAL A 84 13.57 -6.93 12.38
CA VAL A 84 14.26 -5.69 11.99
C VAL A 84 15.45 -5.44 12.91
N GLY A 85 16.57 -5.00 12.35
CA GLY A 85 17.70 -4.49 13.10
C GLY A 85 18.48 -3.46 12.29
N TYR A 86 19.09 -2.49 12.98
CA TYR A 86 20.03 -1.55 12.39
C TYR A 86 21.12 -1.19 13.42
N PRO A 87 22.41 -1.15 13.04
CA PRO A 87 23.49 -0.89 14.00
C PRO A 87 23.30 0.43 14.76
N GLY A 88 23.37 0.34 16.09
CA GLY A 88 23.23 1.49 16.98
C GLY A 88 21.79 1.93 17.28
N CYS A 89 20.78 1.29 16.70
CA CYS A 89 19.39 1.47 17.09
C CYS A 89 19.01 0.49 18.21
N GLU A 90 18.16 0.92 19.14
CA GLU A 90 17.68 0.04 20.21
C GLU A 90 16.76 -1.05 19.64
N HIS A 91 16.90 -2.29 20.13
CA HIS A 91 16.07 -3.41 19.71
C HIS A 91 15.16 -3.86 20.86
N ILE A 92 13.87 -3.95 20.60
CA ILE A 92 12.85 -4.37 21.55
C ILE A 92 12.53 -5.84 21.31
N GLU A 93 12.99 -6.68 22.23
CA GLU A 93 12.65 -8.10 22.24
C GLU A 93 11.31 -8.33 22.96
N ALA A 94 10.62 -9.41 22.57
CA ALA A 94 9.45 -9.87 23.30
C ALA A 94 9.88 -10.82 24.43
N ASP A 95 9.18 -10.79 25.55
CA ASP A 95 9.35 -11.78 26.61
C ASP A 95 8.85 -13.17 26.16
N ALA A 96 9.02 -14.18 27.02
CA ALA A 96 8.57 -15.55 26.75
C ALA A 96 7.06 -15.69 26.45
N ARG A 97 6.25 -14.67 26.76
CA ARG A 97 4.80 -14.62 26.50
C ARG A 97 4.46 -13.74 25.29
N GLY A 98 5.46 -13.26 24.54
CA GLY A 98 5.27 -12.40 23.39
C GLY A 98 4.95 -10.93 23.76
N LYS A 99 5.10 -10.54 25.03
CA LYS A 99 4.91 -9.16 25.47
C LYS A 99 6.17 -8.35 25.19
N LYS A 100 6.02 -7.27 24.45
CA LYS A 100 7.07 -6.27 24.19
C LYS A 100 6.93 -5.13 25.18
N ASP A 101 8.04 -4.65 25.73
CA ASP A 101 8.07 -3.49 26.62
C ASP A 101 8.38 -2.22 25.81
N PHE A 102 7.39 -1.33 25.71
CA PHE A 102 7.50 -0.05 25.02
C PHE A 102 7.72 1.13 26.00
N SER A 103 8.00 0.88 27.28
CA SER A 103 8.21 1.92 28.29
C SER A 103 9.25 2.96 27.87
N LYS A 104 10.39 2.52 27.32
CA LYS A 104 11.46 3.43 26.84
C LYS A 104 11.01 4.33 25.70
N ILE A 105 10.21 3.81 24.76
CA ILE A 105 9.62 4.61 23.67
C ILE A 105 8.72 5.70 24.26
N ILE A 106 7.88 5.32 25.22
CA ILE A 106 6.89 6.22 25.82
C ILE A 106 7.59 7.33 26.62
N GLU A 107 8.59 6.99 27.44
CA GLU A 107 9.33 7.99 28.21
C GLU A 107 10.14 8.92 27.32
N LEU A 108 10.77 8.40 26.24
CA LEU A 108 11.46 9.25 25.28
C LEU A 108 10.49 10.21 24.58
N ALA A 109 9.32 9.72 24.14
CA ALA A 109 8.31 10.53 23.47
C ALA A 109 7.85 11.73 24.33
N LYS A 110 7.69 11.56 25.64
CA LYS A 110 7.31 12.64 26.57
C LYS A 110 8.35 13.77 26.66
N SER A 111 9.60 13.48 26.33
CA SER A 111 10.70 14.45 26.38
C SER A 111 10.94 15.18 25.05
N LEU A 112 10.30 14.73 23.97
CA LEU A 112 10.53 15.22 22.62
C LEU A 112 9.41 16.18 22.18
N PRO A 113 9.70 17.13 21.27
CA PRO A 113 8.68 17.99 20.69
C PRO A 113 7.61 17.18 19.94
N PRO A 114 6.39 17.70 19.81
CA PRO A 114 5.38 17.10 18.93
C PRO A 114 5.84 17.13 17.46
N PRO A 115 5.28 16.25 16.59
CA PRO A 115 5.61 16.23 15.17
C PRO A 115 5.35 17.56 14.46
N ALA A 116 6.24 17.96 13.55
CA ALA A 116 5.98 19.06 12.64
C ALA A 116 4.90 18.67 11.63
N GLN A 117 3.95 19.56 11.35
CA GLN A 117 2.90 19.26 10.39
C GLN A 117 3.45 19.32 8.95
N LEU A 118 3.46 18.17 8.26
CA LEU A 118 3.87 18.08 6.85
C LEU A 118 2.74 18.46 5.87
N GLU A 119 1.51 18.11 6.23
CA GLU A 119 0.32 18.30 5.40
C GLU A 119 -0.95 18.31 6.25
N SER A 120 -2.09 18.59 5.62
CA SER A 120 -3.43 18.50 6.25
C SER A 120 -4.41 17.84 5.29
N GLY A 121 -5.46 17.22 5.82
CA GLY A 121 -6.50 16.55 5.03
C GLY A 121 -6.78 15.14 5.54
N SER A 122 -7.42 14.34 4.70
CA SER A 122 -7.75 12.94 5.00
C SER A 122 -7.57 12.07 3.78
N ILE A 123 -7.38 10.76 4.01
CA ILE A 123 -7.31 9.73 2.98
C ILE A 123 -8.40 8.72 3.30
N ILE A 124 -9.16 8.31 2.29
CA ILE A 124 -10.20 7.29 2.42
C ILE A 124 -9.59 5.93 2.05
N GLY A 125 -9.88 4.91 2.84
CA GLY A 125 -9.45 3.53 2.61
C GLY A 125 -10.30 2.53 3.41
N GLY A 126 -9.89 1.27 3.40
CA GLY A 126 -10.61 0.17 4.06
C GLY A 126 -11.49 -0.66 3.13
N PHE A 127 -11.22 -0.62 1.83
CA PHE A 127 -11.92 -1.40 0.81
C PHE A 127 -11.33 -2.81 0.67
N ALA A 128 -11.13 -3.50 1.79
CA ALA A 128 -10.79 -4.92 1.80
C ALA A 128 -11.98 -5.77 1.31
N HIS A 129 -11.76 -7.06 1.08
CA HIS A 129 -12.74 -7.91 0.40
C HIS A 129 -14.14 -7.88 1.03
N ASN A 130 -14.27 -7.87 2.37
CA ASN A 130 -15.59 -7.85 3.02
C ASN A 130 -16.36 -6.58 2.69
N GLN A 131 -15.71 -5.41 2.82
CA GLN A 131 -16.32 -4.12 2.53
C GLN A 131 -16.71 -3.98 1.06
N VAL A 132 -15.88 -4.48 0.14
CA VAL A 132 -16.19 -4.42 -1.30
C VAL A 132 -17.31 -5.38 -1.67
N ILE A 133 -17.38 -6.55 -1.04
CA ILE A 133 -18.48 -7.50 -1.21
C ILE A 133 -19.80 -6.90 -0.72
N GLU A 134 -19.80 -6.18 0.41
CA GLU A 134 -20.99 -5.45 0.89
C GLU A 134 -21.44 -4.35 -0.08
N LEU A 135 -20.51 -3.77 -0.85
CA LEU A 135 -20.78 -2.79 -1.89
C LEU A 135 -20.98 -3.39 -3.28
N ALA A 136 -21.01 -4.73 -3.41
CA ALA A 136 -20.98 -5.41 -4.70
C ALA A 136 -22.12 -4.98 -5.62
N ASP A 137 -23.36 -4.89 -5.11
CA ASP A 137 -24.51 -4.51 -5.92
C ASP A 137 -24.34 -3.12 -6.55
N ARG A 138 -23.86 -2.14 -5.77
CA ARG A 138 -23.58 -0.78 -6.25
C ARG A 138 -22.46 -0.77 -7.30
N ILE A 139 -21.40 -1.54 -7.08
CA ILE A 139 -20.29 -1.65 -8.03
C ILE A 139 -20.77 -2.30 -9.34
N VAL A 140 -21.57 -3.36 -9.24
CA VAL A 140 -22.11 -4.08 -10.39
C VAL A 140 -23.07 -3.20 -11.18
N GLU A 141 -23.92 -2.42 -10.52
CA GLU A 141 -24.79 -1.44 -11.17
C GLU A 141 -23.98 -0.37 -11.89
N ALA A 142 -22.94 0.17 -11.24
CA ALA A 142 -22.06 1.18 -11.84
C ALA A 142 -21.32 0.62 -13.07
N VAL A 143 -20.91 -0.64 -13.06
CA VAL A 143 -20.32 -1.30 -14.24
C VAL A 143 -21.36 -1.53 -15.33
N LYS A 144 -22.55 -2.06 -15.00
CA LYS A 144 -23.62 -2.36 -15.97
C LYS A 144 -24.18 -1.11 -16.66
N SER A 145 -24.26 0.00 -15.93
CA SER A 145 -24.68 1.31 -16.46
C SER A 145 -23.59 2.00 -17.28
N GLY A 146 -22.35 1.51 -17.25
CA GLY A 146 -21.20 2.14 -17.91
C GLY A 146 -20.62 3.33 -17.15
N ALA A 147 -21.08 3.62 -15.92
CA ALA A 147 -20.50 4.64 -15.06
C ALA A 147 -19.06 4.29 -14.64
N ILE A 148 -18.79 3.00 -14.40
CA ILE A 148 -17.43 2.47 -14.27
C ILE A 148 -17.14 1.61 -15.50
N LYS A 149 -16.26 2.10 -16.38
CA LYS A 149 -15.84 1.36 -17.58
C LYS A 149 -14.70 0.42 -17.32
N LYS A 150 -13.80 0.76 -16.38
CA LYS A 150 -12.59 -0.03 -16.16
C LYS A 150 -12.01 0.14 -14.77
N PHE A 151 -11.48 -0.96 -14.25
CA PHE A 151 -10.66 -0.97 -13.04
C PHE A 151 -9.18 -1.09 -13.38
N PHE A 152 -8.34 -0.39 -12.62
CA PHE A 152 -6.89 -0.48 -12.72
C PHE A 152 -6.32 -0.96 -11.40
N VAL A 153 -5.79 -2.18 -11.36
CA VAL A 153 -5.03 -2.67 -10.22
C VAL A 153 -3.64 -2.02 -10.27
N MET A 154 -3.45 -1.00 -9.44
CA MET A 154 -2.20 -0.26 -9.28
C MET A 154 -1.51 -0.56 -7.93
N ALA A 155 -1.76 -1.75 -7.39
CA ALA A 155 -1.20 -2.21 -6.14
C ALA A 155 0.33 -2.44 -6.20
N GLY A 156 0.90 -2.75 -5.04
CA GLY A 156 2.27 -3.23 -4.88
C GLY A 156 3.15 -2.29 -4.05
N CYS A 157 4.42 -2.14 -4.43
CA CYS A 157 5.43 -1.46 -3.62
C CYS A 157 6.07 -0.26 -4.34
N ASP A 158 6.14 0.86 -3.63
CA ASP A 158 6.82 2.08 -4.09
C ASP A 158 8.34 2.03 -3.88
N GLY A 159 9.07 3.00 -4.45
CA GLY A 159 10.51 3.16 -4.29
C GLY A 159 11.03 4.51 -4.82
N ARG A 160 12.35 4.66 -4.86
CA ARG A 160 13.03 5.97 -5.09
C ARG A 160 13.14 6.42 -6.54
N MET A 161 13.11 5.49 -7.49
CA MET A 161 13.42 5.81 -8.89
C MET A 161 12.45 6.84 -9.45
N LYS A 162 12.98 7.90 -10.08
CA LYS A 162 12.18 8.97 -10.68
C LYS A 162 11.16 8.45 -11.70
N SER A 163 11.48 7.37 -12.41
CA SER A 163 10.56 6.71 -13.35
C SER A 163 9.22 6.30 -12.72
N ARG A 164 9.11 6.20 -11.39
CA ARG A 164 7.84 5.94 -10.70
C ARG A 164 6.88 7.12 -10.70
N GLU A 165 7.32 8.32 -11.10
CA GLU A 165 6.42 9.43 -11.46
C GLU A 165 5.41 9.00 -12.53
N TYR A 166 5.75 8.00 -13.35
CA TYR A 166 4.81 7.31 -14.24
C TYR A 166 3.48 6.97 -13.54
N TYR A 167 3.49 6.38 -12.34
CA TYR A 167 2.26 5.94 -11.68
C TYR A 167 1.40 7.10 -11.20
N THR A 168 2.03 8.20 -10.78
CA THR A 168 1.33 9.44 -10.43
C THR A 168 0.68 10.06 -11.65
N GLU A 169 1.43 10.20 -12.75
CA GLU A 169 0.94 10.79 -13.99
C GLU A 169 -0.10 9.91 -14.69
N PHE A 170 0.06 8.60 -14.61
CA PHE A 170 -0.93 7.61 -15.08
C PHE A 170 -2.25 7.79 -14.33
N ALA A 171 -2.24 7.81 -12.99
CA ALA A 171 -3.44 8.00 -12.18
C ALA A 171 -4.17 9.33 -12.47
N LYS A 172 -3.43 10.43 -12.66
CA LYS A 172 -4.02 11.74 -13.02
C LYS A 172 -4.68 11.76 -14.39
N LYS A 173 -4.14 11.00 -15.35
CA LYS A 173 -4.60 11.00 -16.75
C LYS A 173 -5.62 9.91 -17.05
N LEU A 174 -5.92 9.04 -16.09
CA LEU A 174 -6.99 8.05 -16.23
C LEU A 174 -8.34 8.75 -16.40
N PRO A 175 -9.17 8.31 -17.37
CA PRO A 175 -10.53 8.83 -17.55
C PRO A 175 -11.36 8.78 -16.27
N GLU A 176 -12.24 9.75 -16.08
CA GLU A 176 -13.04 9.88 -14.85
C GLU A 176 -14.01 8.70 -14.61
N ASP A 177 -14.31 7.91 -15.64
CA ASP A 177 -15.13 6.68 -15.57
C ASP A 177 -14.32 5.42 -15.21
N THR A 178 -13.15 5.58 -14.58
CA THR A 178 -12.27 4.49 -14.16
C THR A 178 -11.97 4.51 -12.66
N VAL A 179 -11.72 3.33 -12.09
CA VAL A 179 -11.43 3.16 -10.65
C VAL A 179 -10.09 2.47 -10.44
N ILE A 180 -9.27 3.00 -9.55
CA ILE A 180 -8.00 2.40 -9.12
C ILE A 180 -8.26 1.48 -7.93
N LEU A 181 -7.82 0.23 -8.04
CA LEU A 181 -7.74 -0.74 -6.95
C LEU A 181 -6.30 -0.80 -6.46
N THR A 182 -6.07 -0.55 -5.17
CA THR A 182 -4.71 -0.53 -4.61
C THR A 182 -4.59 -1.28 -3.30
N ALA A 183 -3.36 -1.75 -3.05
CA ALA A 183 -2.91 -2.37 -1.83
C ALA A 183 -1.39 -2.20 -1.76
N GLY A 184 -0.84 -1.96 -0.57
CA GLY A 184 0.58 -1.72 -0.36
C GLY A 184 1.05 -0.30 -0.69
N CYS A 185 2.31 0.00 -0.36
CA CYS A 185 2.84 1.36 -0.37
C CYS A 185 2.92 2.02 -1.76
N ALA A 186 2.70 1.29 -2.86
CA ALA A 186 2.49 1.90 -4.19
C ALA A 186 1.39 2.97 -4.19
N LYS A 187 0.39 2.83 -3.30
CA LYS A 187 -0.70 3.80 -3.11
C LYS A 187 -0.23 5.25 -2.93
N TYR A 188 0.93 5.46 -2.32
CA TYR A 188 1.43 6.81 -2.00
C TYR A 188 1.80 7.63 -3.24
N ARG A 189 1.79 7.02 -4.43
CA ARG A 189 1.93 7.75 -5.71
C ARG A 189 0.66 8.49 -6.13
N TYR A 190 -0.51 8.13 -5.60
CA TYR A 190 -1.79 8.67 -6.07
C TYR A 190 -2.89 8.79 -5.00
N ASN A 191 -2.74 8.23 -3.79
CA ASN A 191 -3.78 8.27 -2.74
C ASN A 191 -4.01 9.65 -2.10
N LYS A 192 -3.16 10.64 -2.41
CA LYS A 192 -3.28 12.04 -1.99
C LYS A 192 -3.73 12.95 -3.14
N LEU A 193 -4.07 12.40 -4.29
CA LEU A 193 -4.63 13.15 -5.40
C LEU A 193 -6.14 13.27 -5.21
N ASP A 194 -6.69 14.40 -5.59
CA ASP A 194 -8.14 14.58 -5.68
C ASP A 194 -8.64 13.98 -6.99
N LEU A 195 -8.93 12.67 -6.97
CA LEU A 195 -9.43 11.93 -8.14
C LEU A 195 -10.96 11.81 -8.16
N GLY A 196 -11.65 12.29 -7.13
CA GLY A 196 -13.11 12.24 -7.02
C GLY A 196 -13.71 10.85 -6.80
N GLU A 197 -15.00 10.73 -7.11
CA GLU A 197 -15.82 9.54 -6.91
C GLU A 197 -16.79 9.33 -8.09
N ILE A 198 -17.25 8.09 -8.27
CA ILE A 198 -18.26 7.71 -9.25
C ILE A 198 -19.47 7.18 -8.48
N ASN A 199 -20.60 7.89 -8.53
CA ASN A 199 -21.82 7.52 -7.78
C ASN A 199 -21.57 7.24 -6.28
N GLY A 200 -20.73 8.06 -5.65
CA GLY A 200 -20.34 7.89 -4.24
C GLY A 200 -19.37 6.73 -3.97
N ILE A 201 -18.72 6.18 -5.00
CA ILE A 201 -17.63 5.19 -4.89
C ILE A 201 -16.31 5.93 -5.16
N PRO A 202 -15.39 6.03 -4.19
CA PRO A 202 -14.11 6.70 -4.41
C PRO A 202 -13.35 6.10 -5.61
N ARG A 203 -12.72 6.95 -6.42
CA ARG A 203 -11.93 6.48 -7.57
C ARG A 203 -10.61 5.81 -7.18
N VAL A 204 -10.25 5.81 -5.89
CA VAL A 204 -9.15 5.02 -5.33
C VAL A 204 -9.71 4.16 -4.20
N LEU A 205 -9.73 2.85 -4.40
CA LEU A 205 -10.14 1.88 -3.40
C LEU A 205 -8.91 1.20 -2.79
N ASP A 206 -8.50 1.69 -1.62
CA ASP A 206 -7.39 1.13 -0.86
C ASP A 206 -7.83 -0.06 0.01
N ALA A 207 -7.42 -1.26 -0.39
CA ALA A 207 -7.69 -2.50 0.32
C ALA A 207 -6.79 -2.73 1.55
N GLY A 208 -5.64 -2.05 1.64
CA GLY A 208 -4.74 -2.16 2.79
C GLY A 208 -3.26 -2.33 2.41
N GLN A 209 -2.56 -3.18 3.14
CA GLN A 209 -1.13 -3.45 3.01
C GLN A 209 -0.83 -4.26 1.74
N CYS A 210 0.43 -4.50 1.41
CA CYS A 210 0.77 -5.33 0.23
C CYS A 210 0.14 -6.74 0.29
N ASN A 211 0.01 -7.34 1.47
CA ASN A 211 -0.71 -8.61 1.68
C ASN A 211 -2.22 -8.52 1.38
N ASP A 212 -2.83 -7.34 1.49
CA ASP A 212 -4.23 -7.13 1.14
C ASP A 212 -4.47 -7.10 -0.38
N SER A 213 -3.43 -7.31 -1.19
CA SER A 213 -3.59 -7.76 -2.59
C SER A 213 -4.40 -9.06 -2.68
N TYR A 214 -4.43 -9.86 -1.61
CA TYR A 214 -5.37 -10.97 -1.45
C TYR A 214 -6.83 -10.52 -1.60
N SER A 215 -7.21 -9.40 -0.97
CA SER A 215 -8.56 -8.85 -1.11
C SER A 215 -8.87 -8.52 -2.56
N LEU A 216 -7.92 -7.93 -3.30
CA LEU A 216 -8.09 -7.58 -4.71
C LEU A 216 -8.31 -8.84 -5.58
N ALA A 217 -7.60 -9.93 -5.28
CA ALA A 217 -7.80 -11.21 -5.96
C ALA A 217 -9.21 -11.79 -5.68
N ILE A 218 -9.67 -11.76 -4.42
CA ILE A 218 -11.02 -12.19 -4.04
C ILE A 218 -12.09 -11.35 -4.74
N ILE A 219 -11.91 -10.03 -4.80
CA ILE A 219 -12.81 -9.12 -5.50
C ILE A 219 -12.88 -9.48 -6.99
N ALA A 220 -11.75 -9.71 -7.66
CA ALA A 220 -11.74 -10.12 -9.07
C ALA A 220 -12.46 -11.46 -9.28
N VAL A 221 -12.21 -12.46 -8.43
CA VAL A 221 -12.91 -13.75 -8.49
C VAL A 221 -14.42 -13.57 -8.30
N LYS A 222 -14.85 -12.70 -7.38
CA LYS A 222 -16.28 -12.46 -7.15
C LYS A 222 -16.93 -11.72 -8.31
N LEU A 223 -16.26 -10.72 -8.90
CA LEU A 223 -16.77 -10.04 -10.09
C LEU A 223 -16.87 -11.00 -11.28
N LYS A 224 -15.90 -11.91 -11.47
CA LYS A 224 -15.96 -12.96 -12.49
C LYS A 224 -17.24 -13.79 -12.34
N GLU A 225 -17.55 -14.23 -11.12
CA GLU A 225 -18.76 -14.99 -10.80
C GLU A 225 -20.04 -14.18 -11.10
N ILE A 226 -20.12 -12.93 -10.64
CA ILE A 226 -21.30 -12.07 -10.82
C ILE A 226 -21.58 -11.79 -12.30
N PHE A 227 -20.54 -11.59 -13.11
CA PHE A 227 -20.68 -11.38 -14.54
C PHE A 227 -20.77 -12.68 -15.35
N GLY A 228 -20.76 -13.85 -14.70
CA GLY A 228 -20.88 -15.14 -15.37
C GLY A 228 -19.73 -15.43 -16.36
N LEU A 229 -18.54 -14.90 -16.09
CA LEU A 229 -17.38 -15.06 -16.95
C LEU A 229 -16.68 -16.40 -16.66
N ASP A 230 -16.25 -17.09 -17.70
CA ASP A 230 -15.45 -18.32 -17.64
C ASP A 230 -13.96 -18.06 -17.32
N ASP A 231 -13.45 -16.87 -17.66
CA ASP A 231 -12.07 -16.43 -17.44
C ASP A 231 -12.01 -15.09 -16.70
N LEU A 232 -11.13 -14.98 -15.70
CA LEU A 232 -10.89 -13.76 -14.92
C LEU A 232 -10.33 -12.64 -15.81
N ASN A 233 -9.58 -13.00 -16.85
CA ASN A 233 -8.98 -12.04 -17.79
C ASN A 233 -10.00 -11.38 -18.73
N LYS A 234 -11.28 -11.79 -18.70
CA LYS A 234 -12.38 -11.15 -19.43
C LYS A 234 -13.05 -10.01 -18.63
N LEU A 235 -12.67 -9.83 -17.37
CA LEU A 235 -13.14 -8.69 -16.58
C LEU A 235 -12.56 -7.38 -17.13
N PRO A 236 -13.27 -6.24 -16.95
CA PRO A 236 -12.74 -4.92 -17.29
C PRO A 236 -11.71 -4.47 -16.25
N ILE A 237 -10.66 -5.26 -16.03
CA ILE A 237 -9.58 -5.03 -15.08
C ILE A 237 -8.25 -5.05 -15.82
N THR A 238 -7.44 -4.02 -15.60
CA THR A 238 -6.03 -3.98 -16.05
C THR A 238 -5.10 -3.99 -14.85
N PHE A 239 -4.03 -4.78 -14.93
CA PHE A 239 -3.01 -4.88 -13.90
C PHE A 239 -1.78 -4.05 -14.28
N ASN A 240 -1.58 -2.92 -13.61
CA ASN A 240 -0.43 -2.03 -13.77
C ASN A 240 0.30 -1.90 -12.42
N ILE A 241 1.05 -2.94 -12.06
CA ILE A 241 1.59 -3.19 -10.72
C ILE A 241 2.99 -2.60 -10.58
N ALA A 242 3.23 -1.89 -9.47
CA ALA A 242 4.56 -1.46 -9.07
C ALA A 242 5.19 -2.48 -8.12
N TRP A 243 6.46 -2.84 -8.31
CA TRP A 243 7.16 -3.74 -7.38
C TRP A 243 8.46 -3.11 -6.88
N TYR A 244 8.99 -3.63 -5.77
CA TYR A 244 10.28 -3.19 -5.21
C TYR A 244 11.03 -4.34 -4.53
N GLU A 245 10.39 -5.02 -3.58
CA GLU A 245 11.01 -6.06 -2.77
C GLU A 245 10.25 -7.40 -2.87
N GLN A 246 10.60 -8.36 -2.00
CA GLN A 246 10.24 -9.77 -2.18
C GLN A 246 8.77 -10.08 -1.88
N LYS A 247 8.09 -9.29 -1.03
CA LYS A 247 6.63 -9.46 -0.82
C LYS A 247 5.86 -9.16 -2.09
N ALA A 248 6.29 -8.17 -2.90
CA ALA A 248 5.70 -7.94 -4.22
C ALA A 248 5.93 -9.11 -5.18
N VAL A 249 7.06 -9.82 -5.08
CA VAL A 249 7.33 -11.01 -5.90
C VAL A 249 6.36 -12.14 -5.58
N ILE A 250 6.10 -12.44 -4.31
CA ILE A 250 5.14 -13.50 -3.96
C ILE A 250 3.69 -13.12 -4.32
N VAL A 251 3.33 -11.83 -4.25
CA VAL A 251 2.04 -11.33 -4.77
C VAL A 251 1.93 -11.58 -6.27
N LEU A 252 2.97 -11.24 -7.05
CA LEU A 252 3.00 -11.52 -8.49
C LEU A 252 2.82 -13.01 -8.77
N LEU A 253 3.61 -13.88 -8.13
CA LEU A 253 3.51 -15.33 -8.31
C LEU A 253 2.12 -15.86 -7.96
N SER A 254 1.48 -15.30 -6.94
CA SER A 254 0.11 -15.65 -6.55
C SER A 254 -0.91 -15.27 -7.64
N LEU A 255 -0.78 -14.09 -8.26
CA LEU A 255 -1.62 -13.68 -9.38
C LEU A 255 -1.42 -14.58 -10.60
N LEU A 256 -0.18 -14.94 -10.92
CA LEU A 256 0.13 -15.88 -12.01
C LEU A 256 -0.47 -17.26 -11.75
N TYR A 257 -0.39 -17.76 -10.51
CA TYR A 257 -1.02 -19.01 -10.10
C TYR A 257 -2.55 -18.98 -10.26
N LEU A 258 -3.19 -17.86 -9.95
CA LEU A 258 -4.62 -17.64 -10.16
C LEU A 258 -5.01 -17.48 -11.64
N GLY A 259 -4.04 -17.53 -12.57
CA GLY A 259 -4.27 -17.44 -14.01
C GLY A 259 -4.43 -16.01 -14.53
N VAL A 260 -4.04 -14.99 -13.74
CA VAL A 260 -4.01 -13.60 -14.21
C VAL A 260 -2.93 -13.46 -15.29
N LYS A 261 -3.31 -12.86 -16.41
CA LYS A 261 -2.44 -12.59 -17.56
C LYS A 261 -2.33 -11.08 -17.83
N ASN A 262 -1.39 -10.71 -18.69
CA ASN A 262 -1.20 -9.34 -19.17
C ASN A 262 -0.87 -8.32 -18.08
N ILE A 263 -0.17 -8.76 -17.03
CA ILE A 263 0.30 -7.88 -15.95
C ILE A 263 1.42 -7.00 -16.48
N HIS A 264 1.25 -5.68 -16.36
CA HIS A 264 2.31 -4.71 -16.58
C HIS A 264 3.00 -4.46 -15.25
N LEU A 265 4.28 -4.81 -15.18
CA LEU A 265 5.10 -4.80 -13.98
C LEU A 265 6.21 -3.76 -14.11
N GLY A 266 6.31 -2.84 -13.15
CA GLY A 266 7.27 -1.74 -13.25
C GLY A 266 7.83 -1.22 -11.93
N PRO A 267 8.72 -0.21 -12.00
CA PRO A 267 9.07 0.55 -13.20
C PRO A 267 10.07 -0.16 -14.13
N THR A 268 10.65 -1.29 -13.70
CA THR A 268 11.52 -2.15 -14.49
C THR A 268 11.18 -3.61 -14.21
N LEU A 269 11.54 -4.53 -15.10
CA LEU A 269 11.47 -5.96 -14.78
C LEU A 269 12.53 -6.35 -13.73
N PRO A 270 12.32 -7.43 -12.97
CA PRO A 270 13.30 -7.91 -12.01
C PRO A 270 14.62 -8.33 -12.63
N GLY A 271 15.73 -7.80 -12.10
CA GLY A 271 17.09 -8.12 -12.56
C GLY A 271 17.52 -9.57 -12.31
N PHE A 272 16.76 -10.34 -11.51
CA PHE A 272 17.01 -11.77 -11.29
C PHE A 272 16.39 -12.67 -12.38
N LEU A 273 15.63 -12.12 -13.32
CA LEU A 273 15.08 -12.89 -14.44
C LEU A 273 16.13 -13.04 -15.53
N SER A 274 16.58 -14.27 -15.76
CA SER A 274 17.38 -14.57 -16.96
C SER A 274 16.53 -14.38 -18.22
N GLN A 275 17.17 -14.17 -19.37
CA GLN A 275 16.45 -13.98 -20.65
C GLN A 275 15.48 -15.12 -20.95
N ASN A 276 15.87 -16.37 -20.70
CA ASN A 276 15.01 -17.54 -20.93
C ASN A 276 13.81 -17.57 -19.98
N VAL A 277 14.00 -17.24 -18.70
CA VAL A 277 12.90 -17.19 -17.73
C VAL A 277 11.95 -16.03 -18.06
N ALA A 278 12.48 -14.86 -18.39
CA ALA A 278 11.67 -13.71 -18.83
C ALA A 278 10.83 -14.07 -20.07
N LYS A 279 11.43 -14.75 -21.06
CA LYS A 279 10.71 -15.22 -22.25
C LYS A 279 9.54 -16.14 -21.90
N VAL A 280 9.73 -17.11 -21.00
CA VAL A 280 8.63 -17.98 -20.54
C VAL A 280 7.51 -17.17 -19.89
N LEU A 281 7.86 -16.17 -19.06
CA LEU A 281 6.86 -15.32 -18.41
C LEU A 281 6.06 -14.47 -19.42
N VAL A 282 6.72 -13.95 -20.46
CA VAL A 282 6.06 -13.23 -21.55
C VAL A 282 5.15 -14.17 -22.36
N GLU A 283 5.65 -15.32 -22.79
CA GLU A 283 4.91 -16.24 -23.67
C GLU A 283 3.71 -16.90 -22.97
N GLN A 284 3.83 -17.26 -21.69
CA GLN A 284 2.77 -17.97 -20.98
C GLN A 284 1.77 -17.04 -20.30
N PHE A 285 2.23 -15.91 -19.77
CA PHE A 285 1.43 -15.02 -18.94
C PHE A 285 1.25 -13.62 -19.53
N GLY A 286 1.96 -13.25 -20.59
CA GLY A 286 1.88 -11.91 -21.17
C GLY A 286 2.44 -10.83 -20.26
N ILE A 287 3.38 -11.15 -19.36
CA ILE A 287 4.02 -10.13 -18.52
C ILE A 287 4.72 -9.11 -19.41
N ALA A 288 4.50 -7.83 -19.15
CA ALA A 288 5.15 -6.72 -19.83
C ALA A 288 5.69 -5.71 -18.81
N THR A 289 6.57 -4.82 -19.26
CA THR A 289 6.97 -3.63 -18.50
C THR A 289 6.12 -2.43 -18.93
N ILE A 290 6.18 -1.36 -18.16
CA ILE A 290 5.57 -0.06 -18.52
C ILE A 290 6.30 0.60 -19.69
N ASP A 291 5.59 1.45 -20.44
CA ASP A 291 6.11 2.37 -21.45
C ASP A 291 5.80 3.83 -21.03
N THR A 292 5.53 4.73 -21.97
CA THR A 292 5.03 6.07 -21.68
C THR A 292 3.59 6.01 -21.18
N VAL A 293 3.23 6.94 -20.29
CA VAL A 293 1.85 7.07 -19.77
C VAL A 293 0.82 7.15 -20.90
N TYR A 294 1.14 7.87 -21.98
CA TYR A 294 0.24 7.99 -23.14
C TYR A 294 0.02 6.65 -23.85
N ASN A 295 1.12 5.93 -24.15
CA ASN A 295 1.04 4.64 -24.83
C ASN A 295 0.29 3.61 -23.98
N ASP A 296 0.59 3.56 -22.69
CA ASP A 296 -0.04 2.59 -21.78
C ASP A 296 -1.51 2.89 -21.55
N ILE A 297 -1.92 4.16 -21.38
CA ILE A 297 -3.34 4.51 -21.30
C ILE A 297 -4.08 4.08 -22.58
N ASN A 298 -3.52 4.38 -23.76
CA ASN A 298 -4.13 3.96 -25.03
C ASN A 298 -4.18 2.43 -25.17
N LEU A 299 -3.11 1.73 -24.79
CA LEU A 299 -3.07 0.27 -24.82
C LEU A 299 -4.13 -0.33 -23.89
N PHE A 300 -4.25 0.22 -22.68
CA PHE A 300 -5.13 -0.34 -21.67
C PHE A 300 -6.59 0.01 -21.89
N LEU A 301 -6.93 1.17 -22.45
CA LEU A 301 -8.34 1.51 -22.70
C LEU A 301 -8.90 0.80 -23.94
N ASN A 302 -8.05 0.40 -24.89
CA ASN A 302 -8.47 -0.29 -26.12
C ASN A 302 -8.48 -1.82 -26.02
N LYS A 303 -8.08 -2.39 -24.87
CA LYS A 303 -8.20 -3.81 -24.55
C LYS A 303 -9.42 -4.08 -23.70
#